data_AF-K1QV96-F1
#
_entry.id   AF-K1QV96-F1
#
_cell.length_a   1.000
_cell.length_b   1.000
_cell.length_c   1.000
_cell.angle_alpha   90.00
_cell.angle_beta   90.00
_cell.angle_gamma   90.00
#
_symmetry.space_group_name_H-M   'P 1'
#
loop_
_entity.id
_entity.type
_entity.pdbx_description
1 polymer ?
#
loop_
_entity_poly.entity_id
_entity_poly.type
_entity_poly.pdbx_seq_one_letter_code
_entity_poly.pdbx_strand_id
1 'polypeptide(L)'
;MFNSPFINSIKPLEQVFEACYGVTADDFLEPVCNISEVLYIRDVFTYAKPRSYGCPQESTPTNRNDSFCCRYNNDTTDCGWRYYGESYKGVHYTNCVGRLKCTIQVAWNRTELNCDPHIYMSKSNYMRQFYHCIKTSLISDICTSSTKTGNELYVWNDGYPDTSGDCATSSGCACSVSATKGSTIQVDLLDLRLYEDGVGTCYQRLVISEGGVDTSIDCDKKNEFALTPIYTSQSDSFDIRFDNTHSGQSGNFWIALRESDKTALIAGTAGGALLLALLSLLAGFLRYRFRKNKVSAEDEYTSHFGTLSDANNVAPIGYRQLTE
;
A
#
# COMPACT_ATOMS: atom_id res chain seq x y z
N MET A 1 36.83 -5.96 0.73
CA MET A 1 35.50 -6.39 1.22
C MET A 1 34.65 -5.13 1.33
N PHE A 2 33.63 -4.98 0.48
CA PHE A 2 32.69 -3.84 0.58
C PHE A 2 31.39 -4.35 1.18
N ASN A 3 30.99 -3.80 2.33
CA ASN A 3 29.70 -4.07 2.93
C ASN A 3 28.61 -3.39 2.09
N SER A 4 27.70 -4.18 1.52
CA SER A 4 26.45 -3.65 0.98
C SER A 4 25.54 -3.24 2.15
N PRO A 5 24.95 -2.03 2.15
CA PRO A 5 23.96 -1.68 3.16
C PRO A 5 22.67 -2.46 2.89
N PHE A 6 22.29 -3.34 3.81
CA PHE A 6 20.94 -3.91 3.83
C PHE A 6 19.93 -2.78 4.00
N ILE A 7 19.29 -2.36 2.91
CA ILE A 7 18.07 -1.55 2.98
C ILE A 7 16.97 -2.50 3.44
N ASN A 8 16.78 -2.58 4.75
CA ASN A 8 15.60 -3.22 5.32
C ASN A 8 14.36 -2.56 4.72
N SER A 9 13.45 -3.36 4.16
CA SER A 9 12.10 -2.92 3.84
C SER A 9 11.44 -2.43 5.13
N ILE A 10 11.40 -1.11 5.30
CA ILE A 10 10.69 -0.47 6.41
C ILE A 10 9.21 -0.56 6.09
N LYS A 11 8.59 -1.71 6.40
CA LYS A 11 7.15 -1.73 6.63
C LYS A 11 6.84 -0.63 7.64
N PRO A 12 5.87 0.27 7.38
CA PRO A 12 5.54 1.34 8.32
C PRO A 12 5.22 0.73 9.68
N LEU A 13 5.86 1.25 10.74
CA LEU A 13 5.72 0.71 12.10
C LEU A 13 4.23 0.64 12.44
N GLU A 14 3.79 -0.54 12.86
CA GLU A 14 2.43 -0.74 13.30
C GLU A 14 2.20 0.02 14.59
N GLN A 15 1.11 0.79 14.62
CA GLN A 15 0.66 1.54 15.76
C GLN A 15 -0.65 0.93 16.27
N VAL A 16 -0.85 1.01 17.58
CA VAL A 16 -2.05 0.55 18.25
C VAL A 16 -2.66 1.73 18.99
N PHE A 17 -3.94 2.01 18.75
CA PHE A 17 -4.75 2.90 19.57
C PHE A 17 -5.76 2.06 20.36
N GLU A 18 -5.99 2.42 21.61
CA GLU A 18 -6.80 1.66 22.57
C GLU A 18 -7.82 2.61 23.21
N ALA A 19 -9.10 2.21 23.26
CA ALA A 19 -10.18 3.06 23.75
C ALA A 19 -11.30 2.23 24.39
N CYS A 20 -12.11 2.86 25.25
CA CYS A 20 -13.12 2.19 26.05
C CYS A 20 -14.35 3.06 26.38
N TYR A 21 -15.55 2.51 26.15
CA TYR A 21 -16.79 3.24 26.35
C TYR A 21 -17.19 3.34 27.83
N GLY A 22 -17.47 4.55 28.28
CA GLY A 22 -17.78 4.90 29.67
C GLY A 22 -16.80 5.87 30.32
N VAL A 23 -15.86 6.44 29.56
CA VAL A 23 -14.76 7.29 30.05
C VAL A 23 -14.66 8.52 29.17
N THR A 24 -14.96 9.70 29.71
CA THR A 24 -15.16 10.91 28.89
C THR A 24 -13.96 11.36 28.05
N ALA A 25 -12.75 10.88 28.36
CA ALA A 25 -11.53 11.10 27.56
C ALA A 25 -11.17 9.92 26.64
N ASP A 26 -11.46 8.68 27.04
CA ASP A 26 -11.06 7.44 26.34
C ASP A 26 -12.23 6.81 25.54
N ASP A 27 -13.38 7.49 25.44
CA ASP A 27 -14.61 7.06 24.72
C ASP A 27 -14.42 6.96 23.18
N PHE A 28 -13.26 7.32 22.64
CA PHE A 28 -13.00 7.42 21.20
C PHE A 28 -11.65 6.80 20.80
N LEU A 29 -11.65 6.07 19.68
CA LEU A 29 -10.43 5.76 18.93
C LEU A 29 -10.05 7.00 18.11
N GLU A 30 -8.85 7.55 18.35
CA GLU A 30 -8.36 8.76 17.70
C GLU A 30 -6.96 8.57 17.06
N PRO A 31 -6.80 7.64 16.10
CA PRO A 31 -5.52 7.44 15.43
C PRO A 31 -5.15 8.67 14.59
N VAL A 32 -3.86 8.99 14.56
CA VAL A 32 -3.31 10.17 13.89
C VAL A 32 -1.95 9.86 13.27
N CYS A 33 -1.71 10.39 12.07
CA CYS A 33 -0.44 10.32 11.36
C CYS A 33 0.23 11.69 11.27
N ASN A 34 1.48 11.73 10.80
CA ASN A 34 2.15 12.99 10.48
C ASN A 34 1.52 13.66 9.26
N ILE A 35 1.70 14.97 9.08
CA ILE A 35 1.03 15.75 8.03
C ILE A 35 1.31 15.28 6.57
N SER A 36 2.38 14.49 6.37
CA SER A 36 2.74 13.88 5.08
C SER A 36 2.30 12.42 4.95
N GLU A 37 1.44 11.92 5.83
CA GLU A 37 1.05 10.53 5.97
C GLU A 37 -0.48 10.39 6.10
N VAL A 38 -0.99 9.23 5.71
CA VAL A 38 -2.41 8.85 5.80
C VAL A 38 -2.57 7.51 6.50
N LEU A 39 -3.69 7.35 7.20
CA LEU A 39 -4.06 6.15 7.93
C LEU A 39 -4.39 5.01 6.97
N TYR A 40 -3.81 3.84 7.23
CA TYR A 40 -4.35 2.56 6.80
C TYR A 40 -4.68 1.74 8.04
N ILE A 41 -5.97 1.44 8.23
CA ILE A 41 -6.46 0.62 9.35
C ILE A 41 -6.31 -0.84 8.94
N ARG A 42 -5.41 -1.57 9.60
CA ARG A 42 -5.17 -2.99 9.36
C ARG A 42 -6.32 -3.82 9.95
N ASP A 43 -6.62 -3.57 11.22
CA ASP A 43 -7.66 -4.26 11.98
C ASP A 43 -8.25 -3.37 13.07
N VAL A 44 -9.51 -3.64 13.40
CA VAL A 44 -10.09 -3.30 14.70
C VAL A 44 -10.43 -4.60 15.42
N PHE A 45 -10.17 -4.65 16.71
CA PHE A 45 -10.53 -5.76 17.60
C PHE A 45 -11.33 -5.23 18.79
N THR A 46 -12.24 -6.04 19.30
CA THR A 46 -12.89 -5.88 20.62
C THR A 46 -12.48 -7.06 21.49
N TYR A 47 -12.37 -6.85 22.80
CA TYR A 47 -11.88 -7.85 23.74
C TYR A 47 -12.78 -8.01 24.95
N ALA A 48 -13.18 -9.24 25.28
CA ALA A 48 -13.90 -9.56 26.49
C ALA A 48 -12.94 -9.89 27.64
N LYS A 49 -13.26 -9.37 28.82
CA LYS A 49 -12.54 -9.66 30.07
C LYS A 49 -13.08 -10.91 30.76
N PRO A 50 -12.26 -11.66 31.51
CA PRO A 50 -12.74 -12.71 32.40
C PRO A 50 -13.70 -12.15 33.46
N ARG A 51 -14.77 -12.89 33.78
CA ARG A 51 -15.78 -12.49 34.79
C ARG A 51 -15.18 -12.20 36.16
N SER A 52 -14.06 -12.86 36.49
CA SER A 52 -13.31 -12.67 37.74
C SER A 52 -12.70 -11.27 37.90
N TYR A 53 -12.56 -10.48 36.81
CA TYR A 53 -12.04 -9.11 36.88
C TYR A 53 -13.10 -8.09 37.32
N GLY A 54 -14.40 -8.43 37.32
CA GLY A 54 -15.49 -7.52 37.73
C GLY A 54 -15.65 -6.26 36.87
N CYS A 55 -15.07 -6.28 35.68
CA CYS A 55 -14.90 -5.16 34.76
C CYS A 55 -14.98 -5.74 33.32
N PRO A 56 -15.69 -5.11 32.36
CA PRO A 56 -16.21 -3.74 32.43
C PRO A 56 -17.61 -3.64 33.05
N GLN A 57 -17.93 -2.45 33.58
CA GLN A 57 -19.24 -2.18 34.17
C GLN A 57 -20.07 -1.32 33.23
N GLU A 58 -21.36 -1.63 33.06
CA GLU A 58 -22.22 -0.94 32.10
C GLU A 58 -22.39 0.54 32.44
N SER A 59 -21.90 1.38 31.53
CA SER A 59 -21.87 2.83 31.62
C SER A 59 -22.99 3.43 30.76
N THR A 60 -23.69 4.40 31.34
CA THR A 60 -24.62 5.32 30.68
C THR A 60 -23.95 6.69 30.54
N PRO A 61 -24.51 7.62 29.75
CA PRO A 61 -24.04 9.01 29.72
C PRO A 61 -24.03 9.73 31.08
N THR A 62 -24.75 9.22 32.09
CA THR A 62 -24.94 9.88 33.40
C THR A 62 -24.13 9.29 34.56
N ASN A 63 -23.43 8.17 34.36
CA ASN A 63 -22.64 7.49 35.40
C ASN A 63 -21.24 7.05 34.91
N ARG A 64 -20.65 7.78 33.95
CA ARG A 64 -19.30 7.50 33.42
C ARG A 64 -18.24 7.56 34.53
N ASN A 65 -17.29 6.63 34.48
CA ASN A 65 -16.20 6.49 35.45
C ASN A 65 -15.06 5.68 34.83
N ASP A 66 -13.83 6.17 34.94
CA ASP A 66 -12.59 5.54 34.50
C ASP A 66 -12.48 4.07 34.96
N SER A 67 -12.95 3.73 36.16
CA SER A 67 -12.93 2.35 36.67
C SER A 67 -13.87 1.39 35.93
N PHE A 68 -14.75 1.87 35.05
CA PHE A 68 -15.64 1.05 34.23
C PHE A 68 -14.98 0.66 32.89
N CYS A 69 -13.89 1.33 32.52
CA CYS A 69 -12.99 0.92 31.45
C CYS A 69 -11.97 -0.08 31.95
N CYS A 70 -11.88 -1.22 31.29
CA CYS A 70 -10.77 -2.15 31.51
C CYS A 70 -9.83 -2.04 30.33
N ARG A 71 -8.62 -1.55 30.60
CA ARG A 71 -7.53 -1.56 29.62
C ARG A 71 -7.15 -2.99 29.26
N TYR A 72 -6.66 -3.20 28.05
CA TYR A 72 -6.14 -4.49 27.62
C TYR A 72 -5.02 -4.99 28.53
N ASN A 73 -4.93 -6.31 28.67
CA ASN A 73 -3.86 -6.98 29.38
C ASN A 73 -2.95 -7.71 28.37
N ASN A 74 -3.48 -8.76 27.73
CA ASN A 74 -2.80 -9.54 26.69
C ASN A 74 -3.80 -10.52 26.05
N ASP A 75 -3.48 -11.04 24.85
CA ASP A 75 -4.34 -11.98 24.10
C ASP A 75 -4.47 -13.38 24.74
N THR A 76 -3.76 -13.66 25.85
CA THR A 76 -3.90 -14.93 26.61
C THR A 76 -4.82 -14.80 27.83
N THR A 77 -5.15 -13.58 28.24
CA THR A 77 -6.02 -13.25 29.38
C THR A 77 -7.34 -12.64 28.92
N ASP A 78 -7.30 -11.86 27.85
CA ASP A 78 -8.45 -11.22 27.23
C ASP A 78 -8.84 -11.97 25.96
N CYS A 79 -10.11 -12.32 25.78
CA CYS A 79 -10.56 -12.96 24.56
C CYS A 79 -10.90 -11.92 23.50
N GLY A 80 -10.09 -11.83 22.44
CA GLY A 80 -10.25 -10.88 21.35
C GLY A 80 -10.96 -11.45 20.11
N TRP A 81 -11.71 -10.62 19.40
CA TRP A 81 -12.22 -10.91 18.06
C TRP A 81 -12.20 -9.67 17.17
N ARG A 82 -12.05 -9.88 15.85
CA ARG A 82 -11.99 -8.81 14.85
C ARG A 82 -13.36 -8.13 14.76
N TYR A 83 -13.37 -6.82 14.90
CA TYR A 83 -14.57 -6.01 14.83
C TYR A 83 -14.85 -5.58 13.39
N TYR A 84 -16.00 -6.01 12.88
CA TYR A 84 -16.54 -5.54 11.61
C TYR A 84 -17.67 -4.53 11.79
N GLY A 85 -18.33 -4.51 12.95
CA GLY A 85 -19.59 -3.79 13.21
C GLY A 85 -20.82 -4.67 12.96
N GLU A 86 -21.80 -4.67 13.88
CA GLU A 86 -23.10 -5.33 13.64
C GLU A 86 -24.07 -4.38 12.90
N SER A 87 -24.21 -3.14 13.37
CA SER A 87 -25.12 -2.14 12.80
C SER A 87 -24.45 -1.16 11.82
N TYR A 88 -23.13 -1.04 11.89
CA TYR A 88 -22.33 -0.03 11.19
C TYR A 88 -21.10 -0.67 10.55
N LYS A 89 -21.33 -1.68 9.69
CA LYS A 89 -20.26 -2.46 9.09
C LYS A 89 -19.24 -1.57 8.40
N GLY A 90 -17.97 -1.70 8.81
CA GLY A 90 -16.87 -0.98 8.21
C GLY A 90 -16.66 0.47 8.67
N VAL A 91 -17.49 1.06 9.55
CA VAL A 91 -17.37 2.50 9.90
C VAL A 91 -15.99 2.88 10.42
N HIS A 92 -15.32 1.99 11.16
CA HIS A 92 -13.96 2.25 11.64
C HIS A 92 -12.91 2.34 10.53
N TYR A 93 -13.18 1.71 9.38
CA TYR A 93 -12.32 1.71 8.21
C TYR A 93 -12.73 2.86 7.28
N THR A 94 -14.02 2.99 6.92
CA THR A 94 -14.52 4.03 6.01
C THR A 94 -14.26 5.46 6.50
N ASN A 95 -14.25 5.68 7.82
CA ASN A 95 -14.07 7.02 8.38
C ASN A 95 -12.60 7.37 8.63
N CYS A 96 -11.67 6.42 8.55
CA CYS A 96 -10.25 6.62 8.88
C CYS A 96 -9.32 6.40 7.70
N VAL A 97 -9.53 5.34 6.92
CA VAL A 97 -8.61 4.93 5.85
C VAL A 97 -8.48 6.07 4.84
N GLY A 98 -7.24 6.43 4.51
CA GLY A 98 -6.88 7.53 3.62
C GLY A 98 -6.83 8.91 4.30
N ARG A 99 -7.25 9.06 5.56
CA ARG A 99 -7.22 10.35 6.27
C ARG A 99 -5.96 10.54 7.10
N LEU A 100 -5.62 11.79 7.39
CA LEU A 100 -4.56 12.16 8.35
C LEU A 100 -4.87 11.73 9.79
N LYS A 101 -6.15 11.86 10.18
CA LYS A 101 -6.69 11.50 11.49
C LYS A 101 -8.18 11.20 11.36
N CYS A 102 -8.73 10.50 12.35
CA CYS A 102 -10.17 10.30 12.52
C CYS A 102 -10.50 10.21 14.02
N THR A 103 -11.77 10.33 14.35
CA THR A 103 -12.31 10.16 15.71
C THR A 103 -13.53 9.26 15.58
N ILE A 104 -13.53 8.09 16.24
CA ILE A 104 -14.65 7.14 16.22
C ILE A 104 -15.00 6.76 17.64
N GLN A 105 -16.26 6.95 18.02
CA GLN A 105 -16.73 6.51 19.33
C GLN A 105 -16.66 4.98 19.42
N VAL A 106 -16.05 4.46 20.47
CA VAL A 106 -16.16 3.02 20.77
C VAL A 106 -17.58 2.69 21.25
N ALA A 107 -17.97 1.43 21.19
CA ALA A 107 -19.31 1.00 21.54
C ALA A 107 -19.31 -0.19 22.51
N TRP A 108 -20.41 -0.34 23.24
CA TRP A 108 -20.73 -1.61 23.89
C TRP A 108 -21.03 -2.66 22.82
N ASN A 109 -20.20 -3.71 22.78
CA ASN A 109 -20.36 -4.83 21.88
C ASN A 109 -20.70 -6.09 22.68
N ARG A 110 -21.54 -6.96 22.11
CA ARG A 110 -21.76 -8.29 22.66
C ARG A 110 -20.47 -9.12 22.51
N THR A 111 -20.14 -9.91 23.51
CA THR A 111 -19.03 -10.86 23.42
C THR A 111 -19.39 -11.98 22.44
N GLU A 112 -18.50 -12.22 21.47
CA GLU A 112 -18.69 -13.25 20.45
C GLU A 112 -18.62 -14.67 20.99
N LEU A 113 -19.22 -15.60 20.24
CA LEU A 113 -19.33 -17.02 20.66
C LEU A 113 -17.98 -17.77 20.69
N ASN A 114 -16.92 -17.19 20.14
CA ASN A 114 -15.55 -17.73 20.24
C ASN A 114 -14.94 -17.55 21.65
N CYS A 115 -15.52 -16.68 22.49
CA CYS A 115 -15.15 -16.50 23.88
C CYS A 115 -16.06 -17.33 24.78
N ASP A 116 -15.51 -18.23 25.60
CA ASP A 116 -16.29 -19.07 26.52
C ASP A 116 -17.17 -18.19 27.44
N PRO A 117 -18.51 -18.27 27.35
CA PRO A 117 -19.41 -17.42 28.11
C PRO A 117 -19.40 -17.71 29.62
N HIS A 118 -18.83 -18.84 30.08
CA HIS A 118 -18.63 -19.13 31.49
C HIS A 118 -17.38 -18.45 32.05
N ILE A 119 -16.35 -18.23 31.21
CA ILE A 119 -15.10 -17.55 31.60
C ILE A 119 -15.22 -16.04 31.41
N TYR A 120 -15.73 -15.60 30.27
CA TYR A 120 -15.72 -14.20 29.84
C TYR A 120 -17.06 -13.49 30.09
N MET A 121 -17.00 -12.17 30.25
CA MET A 121 -18.20 -11.33 30.37
C MET A 121 -18.97 -11.30 29.04
N SER A 122 -20.29 -11.15 29.10
CA SER A 122 -21.19 -11.22 27.93
C SER A 122 -21.19 -9.96 27.05
N LYS A 123 -20.55 -8.88 27.49
CA LYS A 123 -20.33 -7.65 26.73
C LYS A 123 -18.91 -7.13 26.98
N SER A 124 -18.41 -6.35 26.04
CA SER A 124 -17.21 -5.52 26.18
C SER A 124 -17.50 -4.07 25.77
N ASN A 125 -16.79 -3.13 26.38
CA ASN A 125 -16.73 -1.72 25.98
C ASN A 125 -15.38 -1.33 25.35
N TYR A 126 -14.45 -2.27 25.24
CA TYR A 126 -13.03 -2.00 24.98
C TYR A 126 -12.61 -2.46 23.58
N MET A 127 -11.92 -1.57 22.85
CA MET A 127 -11.52 -1.78 21.45
C MET A 127 -10.07 -1.38 21.21
N ARG A 128 -9.40 -2.10 20.30
CA ARG A 128 -8.05 -1.84 19.80
C ARG A 128 -8.09 -1.61 18.31
N GLN A 129 -7.40 -0.59 17.83
CA GLN A 129 -7.25 -0.31 16.40
C GLN A 129 -5.76 -0.42 16.03
N PHE A 130 -5.46 -1.35 15.14
CA PHE A 130 -4.13 -1.56 14.56
C PHE A 130 -4.07 -0.80 13.24
N TYR A 131 -3.09 0.10 13.10
CA TYR A 131 -2.98 0.96 11.93
C TYR A 131 -1.54 1.25 11.55
N HIS A 132 -1.36 1.66 10.31
CA HIS A 132 -0.10 2.14 9.76
C HIS A 132 -0.28 3.58 9.25
N CYS A 133 0.79 4.36 9.32
CA CYS A 133 0.88 5.65 8.65
C CYS A 133 1.66 5.49 7.34
N ILE A 134 0.96 5.62 6.23
CA ILE A 134 1.51 5.48 4.88
C ILE A 134 1.87 6.87 4.36
N LYS A 135 3.13 7.06 3.94
CA LYS A 135 3.58 8.34 3.38
C LYS A 135 2.89 8.63 2.05
N THR A 136 2.25 9.79 1.95
CA THR A 136 1.65 10.32 0.71
C THR A 136 2.65 10.39 -0.45
N SER A 137 3.95 10.50 -0.15
CA SER A 137 5.01 10.40 -1.15
C SER A 137 5.04 9.06 -1.90
N LEU A 138 4.54 7.97 -1.32
CA LEU A 138 4.50 6.62 -1.93
C LEU A 138 3.18 6.33 -2.67
N ILE A 139 2.19 7.23 -2.57
CA ILE A 139 0.86 7.05 -3.15
C ILE A 139 0.78 7.80 -4.49
N SER A 140 0.28 7.13 -5.51
CA SER A 140 -0.15 7.71 -6.78
C SER A 140 -1.67 7.73 -6.86
N ASP A 141 -2.20 8.89 -7.18
CA ASP A 141 -3.55 9.03 -7.71
C ASP A 141 -3.55 8.53 -9.17
N ILE A 142 -4.46 7.62 -9.53
CA ILE A 142 -4.46 6.97 -10.85
C ILE A 142 -4.73 7.95 -12.01
N CYS A 143 -5.41 9.05 -11.76
CA CYS A 143 -5.75 10.06 -12.77
C CYS A 143 -4.72 11.18 -12.85
N THR A 144 -4.02 11.47 -11.74
CA THR A 144 -3.04 12.56 -11.66
C THR A 144 -1.65 12.12 -12.07
N SER A 145 -1.07 12.82 -13.05
CA SER A 145 0.27 12.53 -13.57
C SER A 145 1.34 12.59 -12.48
N SER A 146 1.86 11.42 -12.15
CA SER A 146 2.87 11.23 -11.11
C SER A 146 3.76 10.05 -11.48
N THR A 147 5.04 10.12 -11.14
CA THR A 147 5.96 8.98 -11.17
C THR A 147 6.51 8.76 -9.77
N LYS A 148 6.36 7.54 -9.25
CA LYS A 148 6.82 7.14 -7.92
C LYS A 148 7.77 5.95 -8.02
N THR A 149 8.74 5.87 -7.12
CA THR A 149 9.69 4.75 -7.05
C THR A 149 9.86 4.24 -5.63
N GLY A 150 9.75 2.92 -5.42
CA GLY A 150 9.91 2.28 -4.11
C GLY A 150 9.77 0.76 -4.19
N ASN A 151 10.07 0.04 -3.11
CA ASN A 151 9.82 -1.41 -2.99
C ASN A 151 8.37 -1.75 -2.63
N GLU A 152 7.67 -0.78 -2.04
CA GLU A 152 6.22 -0.75 -1.85
C GLU A 152 5.69 0.61 -2.32
N LEU A 153 4.70 0.59 -3.20
CA LEU A 153 3.99 1.76 -3.71
C LEU A 153 2.48 1.54 -3.56
N TYR A 154 1.70 2.61 -3.69
CA TYR A 154 0.25 2.52 -3.58
C TYR A 154 -0.44 3.29 -4.69
N VAL A 155 -1.65 2.84 -5.08
CA VAL A 155 -2.50 3.52 -6.06
C VAL A 155 -3.92 3.62 -5.53
N TRP A 156 -4.57 4.78 -5.69
CA TRP A 156 -5.99 5.00 -5.37
C TRP A 156 -6.73 5.72 -6.51
N ASN A 157 -8.06 5.79 -6.44
CA ASN A 157 -8.86 6.61 -7.37
C ASN A 157 -8.70 8.12 -7.12
N ASP A 158 -9.08 8.91 -8.13
CA ASP A 158 -9.23 10.36 -7.99
C ASP A 158 -10.21 10.71 -6.86
N GLY A 159 -9.88 11.77 -6.12
CA GLY A 159 -10.62 12.23 -4.95
C GLY A 159 -10.49 11.39 -3.67
N TYR A 160 -9.82 10.23 -3.68
CA TYR A 160 -9.72 9.38 -2.48
C TYR A 160 -9.09 10.13 -1.28
N PRO A 161 -9.61 9.98 -0.03
CA PRO A 161 -10.71 9.12 0.41
C PRO A 161 -12.11 9.77 0.37
N ASP A 162 -12.18 11.08 0.11
CA ASP A 162 -13.42 11.87 0.11
C ASP A 162 -13.96 11.96 -1.32
N THR A 163 -14.99 11.15 -1.65
CA THR A 163 -15.55 10.92 -3.01
C THR A 163 -16.11 12.15 -3.75
N SER A 164 -15.73 13.35 -3.33
CA SER A 164 -15.90 14.67 -3.95
C SER A 164 -15.49 14.77 -5.42
N GLY A 165 -14.57 13.94 -5.91
CA GLY A 165 -14.30 13.79 -7.33
C GLY A 165 -15.49 13.15 -8.04
N ASP A 166 -15.97 13.74 -9.14
CA ASP A 166 -16.91 13.04 -10.01
C ASP A 166 -16.16 11.91 -10.71
N CYS A 167 -16.20 10.72 -10.09
CA CYS A 167 -15.51 9.53 -10.57
C CYS A 167 -15.91 9.18 -12.01
N ALA A 168 -17.00 9.73 -12.57
CA ALA A 168 -17.32 9.64 -13.99
C ALA A 168 -16.13 10.03 -14.91
N THR A 169 -15.30 10.97 -14.47
CA THR A 169 -14.10 11.41 -15.20
C THR A 169 -12.93 10.43 -15.14
N SER A 170 -12.99 9.41 -14.28
CA SER A 170 -11.90 8.44 -14.13
C SER A 170 -11.88 7.36 -15.22
N SER A 171 -12.89 7.31 -16.09
CA SER A 171 -12.93 6.38 -17.22
C SER A 171 -11.76 6.61 -18.17
N GLY A 172 -10.77 5.71 -18.12
CA GLY A 172 -9.52 5.84 -18.85
C GLY A 172 -8.35 6.38 -18.04
N CYS A 173 -8.45 6.56 -16.72
CA CYS A 173 -7.26 6.74 -15.88
C CYS A 173 -6.51 5.41 -15.74
N ALA A 174 -5.18 5.47 -15.80
CA ALA A 174 -4.35 4.29 -15.71
C ALA A 174 -3.03 4.55 -14.97
N CYS A 175 -2.34 3.47 -14.64
CA CYS A 175 -0.97 3.44 -14.12
C CYS A 175 -0.18 2.40 -14.88
N SER A 176 0.96 2.77 -15.47
CA SER A 176 1.94 1.79 -15.93
C SER A 176 2.88 1.45 -14.78
N VAL A 177 3.00 0.16 -14.47
CA VAL A 177 3.79 -0.36 -13.35
C VAL A 177 4.94 -1.19 -13.92
N SER A 178 6.15 -0.97 -13.43
CA SER A 178 7.31 -1.80 -13.77
C SER A 178 8.23 -2.02 -12.57
N ALA A 179 8.83 -3.20 -12.45
CA ALA A 179 9.82 -3.54 -11.43
C ALA A 179 11.22 -3.72 -12.05
N THR A 180 12.16 -4.21 -11.25
CA THR A 180 13.47 -4.65 -11.79
C THR A 180 13.28 -5.92 -12.62
N LYS A 181 14.05 -6.03 -13.71
CA LYS A 181 13.87 -7.11 -14.68
C LYS A 181 14.03 -8.49 -14.04
N GLY A 182 12.97 -9.29 -14.14
CA GLY A 182 12.90 -10.66 -13.60
C GLY A 182 12.19 -10.76 -12.24
N SER A 183 11.91 -9.64 -11.57
CA SER A 183 11.03 -9.59 -10.40
C SER A 183 9.56 -9.72 -10.80
N THR A 184 8.75 -10.25 -9.89
CA THR A 184 7.27 -10.19 -9.95
C THR A 184 6.72 -9.21 -8.92
N ILE A 185 5.50 -8.74 -9.16
CA ILE A 185 4.82 -7.74 -8.35
C ILE A 185 3.50 -8.33 -7.85
N GLN A 186 3.31 -8.34 -6.55
CA GLN A 186 2.05 -8.65 -5.89
C GLN A 186 1.20 -7.39 -5.77
N VAL A 187 -0.09 -7.51 -6.10
CA VAL A 187 -1.08 -6.45 -5.89
C VAL A 187 -2.00 -6.88 -4.74
N ASP A 188 -1.95 -6.12 -3.65
CA ASP A 188 -2.81 -6.29 -2.49
C ASP A 188 -3.88 -5.19 -2.46
N LEU A 189 -5.11 -5.57 -2.11
CA LEU A 189 -6.26 -4.70 -1.97
C LEU A 189 -6.39 -4.23 -0.51
N LEU A 190 -6.40 -2.92 -0.28
CA LEU A 190 -6.52 -2.30 1.05
C LEU A 190 -7.96 -1.84 1.32
N ASP A 191 -8.56 -1.19 0.33
CA ASP A 191 -9.96 -0.72 0.35
C ASP A 191 -10.58 -0.97 -1.01
N LEU A 192 -11.79 -1.55 -1.04
CA LEU A 192 -12.59 -1.65 -2.25
C LEU A 192 -14.08 -1.50 -1.94
N ARG A 193 -14.62 -0.35 -2.34
CA ARG A 193 -16.02 0.04 -2.17
C ARG A 193 -16.54 0.58 -3.50
N LEU A 194 -16.59 -0.30 -4.50
CA LEU A 194 -17.11 0.00 -5.83
C LEU A 194 -18.63 0.15 -5.82
N TYR A 195 -19.17 0.91 -6.77
CA TYR A 195 -20.60 1.13 -6.92
C TYR A 195 -21.29 -0.05 -7.62
N GLU A 196 -22.16 -0.71 -6.87
CA GLU A 196 -23.11 -1.75 -7.27
C GLU A 196 -24.53 -1.18 -7.10
N ASP A 197 -25.42 -1.33 -8.08
CA ASP A 197 -26.83 -0.96 -7.90
C ASP A 197 -27.63 -2.01 -7.11
N GLY A 198 -28.88 -1.67 -6.77
CA GLY A 198 -29.78 -2.55 -6.01
C GLY A 198 -30.23 -3.82 -6.75
N VAL A 199 -29.79 -4.07 -7.98
CA VAL A 199 -30.06 -5.31 -8.74
C VAL A 199 -28.80 -6.11 -9.08
N GLY A 200 -27.61 -5.66 -8.61
CA GLY A 200 -26.34 -6.34 -8.78
C GLY A 200 -25.50 -5.88 -9.98
N THR A 201 -25.85 -4.76 -10.63
CA THR A 201 -25.03 -4.22 -11.72
C THR A 201 -23.84 -3.47 -11.13
N CYS A 202 -22.63 -3.93 -11.42
CA CYS A 202 -21.39 -3.22 -11.07
C CYS A 202 -21.01 -2.23 -12.17
N TYR A 203 -20.83 -0.95 -11.82
CA TYR A 203 -20.50 0.13 -12.77
C TYR A 203 -19.01 0.48 -12.80
N GLN A 204 -18.21 -0.18 -11.96
CA GLN A 204 -16.82 0.16 -11.70
C GLN A 204 -15.97 -1.10 -11.66
N ARG A 205 -14.73 -1.02 -12.15
CA ARG A 205 -13.76 -2.11 -12.02
C ARG A 205 -12.33 -1.62 -12.15
N LEU A 206 -11.43 -2.30 -11.46
CA LEU A 206 -10.00 -2.27 -11.76
C LEU A 206 -9.70 -3.31 -12.82
N VAL A 207 -8.95 -2.92 -13.84
CA VAL A 207 -8.45 -3.81 -14.90
C VAL A 207 -6.93 -3.84 -14.80
N ILE A 208 -6.36 -5.04 -14.70
CA ILE A 208 -4.92 -5.28 -14.73
C ILE A 208 -4.60 -5.94 -16.08
N SER A 209 -3.79 -5.28 -16.90
CA SER A 209 -3.42 -5.71 -18.25
C SER A 209 -1.95 -6.13 -18.30
N GLU A 210 -1.68 -7.41 -18.54
CA GLU A 210 -0.33 -7.96 -18.68
C GLU A 210 -0.25 -8.86 -19.92
N GLY A 211 0.75 -8.65 -20.78
CA GLY A 211 0.99 -9.50 -21.96
C GLY A 211 -0.17 -9.56 -22.98
N GLY A 212 -1.13 -8.64 -22.91
CA GLY A 212 -2.36 -8.66 -23.71
C GLY A 212 -3.53 -9.44 -23.08
N VAL A 213 -3.42 -9.83 -21.80
CA VAL A 213 -4.48 -10.45 -21.00
C VAL A 213 -4.96 -9.47 -19.94
N ASP A 214 -6.29 -9.26 -19.88
CA ASP A 214 -6.94 -8.41 -18.90
C ASP A 214 -7.51 -9.24 -17.73
N THR A 215 -7.22 -8.84 -16.49
CA THR A 215 -7.82 -9.36 -15.25
C THR A 215 -8.70 -8.28 -14.63
N SER A 216 -9.97 -8.58 -14.38
CA SER A 216 -10.95 -7.66 -13.78
C SER A 216 -11.11 -7.88 -12.28
N ILE A 217 -11.17 -6.80 -11.51
CA ILE A 217 -11.60 -6.77 -10.10
C ILE A 217 -12.78 -5.80 -10.00
N ASP A 218 -13.94 -6.33 -9.66
CA ASP A 218 -15.25 -5.67 -9.67
C ASP A 218 -15.98 -5.86 -8.31
N CYS A 219 -17.26 -5.55 -8.27
CA CYS A 219 -18.08 -5.52 -7.05
C CYS A 219 -18.23 -6.89 -6.37
N ASP A 220 -17.99 -8.00 -7.07
CA ASP A 220 -18.01 -9.35 -6.48
C ASP A 220 -16.82 -9.55 -5.51
N LYS A 221 -15.76 -8.74 -5.63
CA LYS A 221 -14.52 -8.85 -4.85
C LYS A 221 -14.50 -7.97 -3.60
N LYS A 222 -15.57 -8.04 -2.79
CA LYS A 222 -15.68 -7.34 -1.49
C LYS A 222 -14.51 -7.76 -0.59
N ASN A 223 -13.65 -6.81 -0.20
CA ASN A 223 -12.44 -7.10 0.59
C ASN A 223 -12.64 -7.02 2.11
N GLU A 224 -13.80 -6.56 2.57
CA GLU A 224 -14.13 -6.34 4.00
C GLU A 224 -13.03 -5.57 4.78
N PHE A 225 -12.34 -4.65 4.10
CA PHE A 225 -11.17 -3.91 4.62
C PHE A 225 -10.02 -4.81 5.13
N ALA A 226 -9.94 -6.04 4.64
CA ALA A 226 -8.79 -6.91 4.83
C ALA A 226 -7.78 -6.72 3.70
N LEU A 227 -6.49 -6.73 4.06
CA LEU A 227 -5.39 -6.82 3.10
C LEU A 227 -5.52 -8.12 2.31
N THR A 228 -5.95 -8.02 1.05
CA THR A 228 -6.31 -9.19 0.24
C THR A 228 -5.45 -9.25 -1.02
N PRO A 229 -4.63 -10.29 -1.25
CA PRO A 229 -3.91 -10.45 -2.51
C PRO A 229 -4.92 -10.70 -3.64
N ILE A 230 -4.89 -9.84 -4.67
CA ILE A 230 -5.81 -9.91 -5.82
C ILE A 230 -5.11 -10.31 -7.12
N TYR A 231 -3.79 -10.10 -7.21
CA TYR A 231 -3.02 -10.41 -8.42
C TYR A 231 -1.54 -10.60 -8.13
N THR A 232 -0.84 -11.35 -8.98
CA THR A 232 0.62 -11.47 -8.99
C THR A 232 1.10 -11.53 -10.43
N SER A 233 1.93 -10.56 -10.82
CA SER A 233 2.43 -10.43 -12.20
C SER A 233 3.27 -11.64 -12.61
N GLN A 234 3.18 -12.01 -13.88
CA GLN A 234 4.02 -13.04 -14.50
C GLN A 234 5.26 -12.45 -15.18
N SER A 235 5.34 -11.11 -15.27
CA SER A 235 6.45 -10.34 -15.81
C SER A 235 6.85 -9.18 -14.90
N ASP A 236 7.86 -8.43 -15.35
CA ASP A 236 8.38 -7.23 -14.69
C ASP A 236 7.56 -5.96 -14.99
N SER A 237 6.46 -6.03 -15.76
CA SER A 237 5.60 -4.85 -15.99
C SER A 237 4.17 -5.18 -16.41
N PHE A 238 3.22 -4.40 -15.91
CA PHE A 238 1.81 -4.45 -16.28
C PHE A 238 1.17 -3.07 -16.17
N ASP A 239 0.01 -2.89 -16.80
CA ASP A 239 -0.77 -1.66 -16.69
C ASP A 239 -2.01 -1.90 -15.80
N ILE A 240 -2.38 -0.88 -15.03
CA ILE A 240 -3.62 -0.85 -14.22
C ILE A 240 -4.50 0.23 -14.82
N ARG A 241 -5.79 -0.03 -15.00
CA ARG A 241 -6.80 0.95 -15.41
C ARG A 241 -7.99 0.89 -14.47
N PHE A 242 -8.62 2.04 -14.22
CA PHE A 242 -9.93 2.09 -13.58
C PHE A 242 -10.99 2.44 -14.62
N ASP A 243 -11.92 1.52 -14.85
CA ASP A 243 -13.11 1.76 -15.68
C ASP A 243 -14.26 2.17 -14.75
N ASN A 244 -14.91 3.29 -15.04
CA ASN A 244 -16.09 3.74 -14.30
C ASN A 244 -17.17 4.31 -15.24
N THR A 245 -18.34 3.69 -15.24
CA THR A 245 -19.54 4.13 -15.99
C THR A 245 -20.60 4.78 -15.09
N HIS A 246 -20.36 4.87 -13.78
CA HIS A 246 -21.24 5.56 -12.83
C HIS A 246 -21.00 7.08 -12.83
N SER A 247 -22.06 7.86 -13.05
CA SER A 247 -22.05 9.32 -13.13
C SER A 247 -22.25 10.02 -11.78
N GLY A 248 -21.58 9.54 -10.73
CA GLY A 248 -21.81 10.01 -9.36
C GLY A 248 -20.62 9.83 -8.43
N GLN A 249 -20.68 10.53 -7.30
CA GLN A 249 -19.64 10.61 -6.26
C GLN A 249 -19.57 9.36 -5.38
N SER A 250 -19.33 8.21 -6.01
CA SER A 250 -19.22 6.91 -5.36
C SER A 250 -18.15 6.05 -6.04
N GLY A 251 -17.76 4.97 -5.37
CA GLY A 251 -16.57 4.20 -5.74
C GLY A 251 -15.35 4.66 -4.98
N ASN A 252 -14.66 3.71 -4.36
CA ASN A 252 -13.36 3.90 -3.75
C ASN A 252 -12.51 2.65 -3.95
N PHE A 253 -11.24 2.81 -4.32
CA PHE A 253 -10.24 1.75 -4.27
C PHE A 253 -8.92 2.29 -3.72
N TRP A 254 -8.21 1.43 -2.99
CA TRP A 254 -6.81 1.64 -2.64
C TRP A 254 -6.09 0.29 -2.71
N ILE A 255 -5.02 0.22 -3.50
CA ILE A 255 -4.18 -0.96 -3.68
C ILE A 255 -2.73 -0.66 -3.29
N ALA A 256 -2.03 -1.69 -2.82
CA ALA A 256 -0.59 -1.71 -2.65
C ALA A 256 0.06 -2.56 -3.75
N LEU A 257 1.17 -2.07 -4.27
CA LEU A 257 2.05 -2.73 -5.22
C LEU A 257 3.32 -3.10 -4.44
N ARG A 258 3.61 -4.39 -4.34
CA ARG A 258 4.76 -4.91 -3.58
C ARG A 258 5.60 -5.81 -4.46
N GLU A 259 6.91 -5.63 -4.40
CA GLU A 259 7.81 -6.51 -5.13
C GLU A 259 8.14 -7.77 -4.31
N SER A 260 8.09 -8.93 -4.96
CA SER A 260 8.25 -10.23 -4.32
C SER A 260 9.60 -10.41 -3.62
N ASP A 261 10.70 -9.95 -4.23
CA ASP A 261 12.06 -10.07 -3.70
C ASP A 261 12.57 -8.84 -2.91
N LYS A 262 11.65 -7.98 -2.43
CA LYS A 262 11.85 -6.88 -1.44
C LYS A 262 12.94 -5.84 -1.73
N THR A 263 13.64 -5.92 -2.86
CA THR A 263 14.89 -5.21 -3.14
C THR A 263 14.88 -4.49 -4.49
N ALA A 264 13.95 -4.83 -5.37
CA ALA A 264 13.72 -4.08 -6.59
C ALA A 264 13.00 -2.75 -6.31
N LEU A 265 13.17 -1.81 -7.23
CA LEU A 265 12.34 -0.63 -7.33
C LEU A 265 11.18 -0.90 -8.29
N ILE A 266 9.96 -0.76 -7.77
CA ILE A 266 8.75 -0.53 -8.57
C ILE A 266 8.78 0.93 -9.02
N ALA A 267 8.51 1.19 -10.29
CA ALA A 267 8.18 2.49 -10.83
C ALA A 267 6.73 2.48 -11.32
N GLY A 268 5.88 3.30 -10.69
CA GLY A 268 4.49 3.54 -11.13
C GLY A 268 4.38 4.90 -11.80
N THR A 269 3.79 4.96 -13.00
CA THR A 269 3.48 6.23 -13.69
C THR A 269 1.98 6.32 -13.97
N ALA A 270 1.31 7.29 -13.34
CA ALA A 270 -0.14 7.49 -13.41
C ALA A 270 -0.55 8.58 -14.41
N GLY A 271 -1.85 8.64 -14.75
CA GLY A 271 -2.43 9.72 -15.56
C GLY A 271 -3.68 9.31 -16.34
N GLY A 272 -4.35 10.29 -16.95
CA GLY A 272 -5.38 10.03 -17.97
C GLY A 272 -4.81 9.36 -19.23
N ALA A 273 -5.57 8.44 -19.83
CA ALA A 273 -5.17 7.58 -20.97
C ALA A 273 -4.46 8.32 -22.10
N LEU A 274 -4.94 9.52 -22.46
CA LEU A 274 -4.36 10.31 -23.54
C LEU A 274 -2.90 10.72 -23.26
N LEU A 275 -2.59 11.01 -21.99
CA LEU A 275 -1.25 11.35 -21.54
C LEU A 275 -0.38 10.11 -21.38
N LEU A 276 -0.96 8.97 -20.98
CA LEU A 276 -0.22 7.70 -20.89
C LEU A 276 0.11 7.09 -22.25
N ALA A 277 -0.71 7.29 -23.29
CA ALA A 277 -0.31 6.98 -24.67
C ALA A 277 0.95 7.78 -25.09
N LEU A 278 1.02 9.07 -24.72
CA LEU A 278 2.20 9.92 -24.96
C LEU A 278 3.40 9.53 -24.08
N LEU A 279 3.18 9.20 -22.80
CA LEU A 279 4.23 8.84 -21.85
C LEU A 279 4.78 7.42 -22.10
N SER A 280 3.97 6.47 -22.54
CA SER A 280 4.43 5.14 -22.98
C SER A 280 5.22 5.20 -24.28
N LEU A 281 4.83 6.08 -25.22
CA LEU A 281 5.64 6.41 -26.40
C LEU A 281 6.98 7.06 -26.00
N LEU A 282 6.98 7.99 -25.04
CA LEU A 282 8.20 8.61 -24.50
C LEU A 282 9.08 7.64 -23.71
N ALA A 283 8.50 6.75 -22.90
CA ALA A 283 9.21 5.69 -22.18
C ALA A 283 9.77 4.65 -23.16
N GLY A 284 9.05 4.33 -24.24
CA GLY A 284 9.55 3.57 -25.38
C GLY A 284 10.72 4.25 -26.08
N PHE A 285 10.62 5.57 -26.32
CA PHE A 285 11.71 6.38 -26.88
C PHE A 285 12.94 6.46 -25.97
N LEU A 286 12.75 6.54 -24.66
CA LEU A 286 13.82 6.49 -23.66
C LEU A 286 14.45 5.09 -23.61
N ARG A 287 13.65 4.02 -23.55
CA ARG A 287 14.12 2.62 -23.69
C ARG A 287 14.90 2.40 -25.00
N TYR A 288 14.49 3.05 -26.11
CA TYR A 288 15.20 3.03 -27.39
C TYR A 288 16.50 3.84 -27.38
N ARG A 289 16.53 5.04 -26.77
CA ARG A 289 17.76 5.83 -26.58
C ARG A 289 18.77 5.12 -25.69
N PHE A 290 18.33 4.51 -24.59
CA PHE A 290 19.20 3.69 -23.73
C PHE A 290 19.70 2.42 -24.43
N ARG A 291 18.93 1.83 -25.36
CA ARG A 291 19.44 0.77 -26.25
C ARG A 291 20.53 1.28 -27.19
N LYS A 292 20.35 2.44 -27.84
CA LYS A 292 21.37 3.01 -28.74
C LYS A 292 22.64 3.44 -28.00
N ASN A 293 22.52 4.01 -26.81
CA ASN A 293 23.69 4.41 -26.00
C ASN A 293 24.39 3.25 -25.28
N LYS A 294 23.94 1.99 -25.47
CA LYS A 294 24.63 0.78 -24.98
C LYS A 294 25.36 -0.01 -26.07
N VAL A 295 25.46 0.53 -27.29
CA VAL A 295 26.24 -0.05 -28.39
C VAL A 295 27.19 1.02 -28.95
N SER A 296 28.21 1.37 -28.17
CA SER A 296 29.48 2.01 -28.56
C SER A 296 30.26 2.36 -27.28
N ALA A 297 30.83 1.33 -26.64
CA ALA A 297 31.70 1.48 -25.46
C ALA A 297 32.68 0.32 -25.26
N GLU A 298 32.42 -0.86 -25.86
CA GLU A 298 33.29 -2.04 -25.76
C GLU A 298 33.91 -2.49 -27.09
N ASP A 299 33.53 -1.89 -28.23
CA ASP A 299 34.04 -2.25 -29.58
C ASP A 299 35.13 -1.30 -30.14
N GLU A 300 35.54 -0.25 -29.41
CA GLU A 300 36.44 0.79 -29.92
C GLU A 300 37.72 0.98 -29.07
N TYR A 301 38.31 -0.11 -28.58
CA TYR A 301 39.62 -0.10 -27.90
C TYR A 301 40.63 -1.16 -28.39
N THR A 302 40.33 -1.87 -29.49
CA THR A 302 41.23 -2.87 -30.12
C THR A 302 41.37 -2.70 -31.64
N SER A 303 41.44 -1.45 -32.11
CA SER A 303 42.13 -1.13 -33.37
C SER A 303 42.74 0.27 -33.32
N HIS A 304 43.81 0.50 -34.09
CA HIS A 304 44.55 1.77 -34.21
C HIS A 304 45.35 2.29 -33.00
N PHE A 305 46.45 1.60 -32.69
CA PHE A 305 47.73 2.29 -32.47
C PHE A 305 48.80 1.74 -33.42
N GLY A 306 48.75 2.20 -34.67
CA GLY A 306 49.91 2.13 -35.56
C GLY A 306 50.77 3.37 -35.32
N THR A 307 52.03 3.19 -34.94
CA THR A 307 53.00 4.29 -34.80
C THR A 307 54.17 4.10 -35.77
N LEU A 308 54.30 5.06 -36.66
CA LEU A 308 55.41 5.35 -37.58
C LEU A 308 55.45 6.89 -37.62
N SER A 309 56.58 7.59 -37.53
CA SER A 309 57.98 7.18 -37.54
C SER A 309 58.80 8.00 -36.51
N ASP A 310 60.02 7.58 -36.20
CA ASP A 310 61.19 8.26 -36.78
C ASP A 310 62.50 7.48 -36.58
N ALA A 311 63.44 7.79 -37.47
CA ALA A 311 64.68 7.07 -37.71
C ALA A 311 65.63 6.98 -36.48
N ASN A 312 66.33 5.85 -36.34
CA ASN A 312 67.72 5.75 -36.84
C ASN A 312 68.31 4.33 -36.72
N ASN A 313 69.20 4.01 -37.66
CA ASN A 313 70.07 2.82 -37.60
C ASN A 313 71.16 2.99 -36.52
N VAL A 314 71.57 1.89 -35.87
CA VAL A 314 72.99 1.44 -35.67
C VAL A 314 73.01 0.13 -34.85
N ALA A 315 74.11 -0.62 -34.98
CA ALA A 315 74.28 -2.04 -34.64
C ALA A 315 74.53 -2.36 -33.12
N PRO A 316 74.55 -3.66 -32.69
CA PRO A 316 74.39 -4.04 -31.28
C PRO A 316 75.69 -4.38 -30.52
N ILE A 317 75.91 -3.73 -29.37
CA ILE A 317 76.84 -4.07 -28.25
C ILE A 317 76.24 -3.44 -26.96
N GLY A 318 76.28 -3.98 -25.73
CA GLY A 318 76.81 -5.25 -25.19
C GLY A 318 76.70 -5.29 -23.64
N TYR A 319 77.41 -6.21 -22.96
CA TYR A 319 77.45 -6.31 -21.48
C TYR A 319 78.17 -5.13 -20.79
N ARG A 320 77.63 -4.64 -19.64
CA ARG A 320 78.44 -4.49 -18.40
C ARG A 320 77.61 -4.35 -17.11
N GLN A 321 78.31 -4.51 -15.99
CA GLN A 321 77.81 -4.68 -14.62
C GLN A 321 77.87 -3.40 -13.76
N LEU A 322 77.01 -3.39 -12.71
CA LEU A 322 77.25 -3.00 -11.29
C LEU A 322 77.56 -1.54 -10.87
N THR A 323 77.01 -1.23 -9.68
CA THR A 323 77.37 -0.20 -8.67
C THR A 323 77.23 1.26 -9.10
N GLU A 324 76.69 2.15 -8.27
CA GLU A 324 76.83 2.28 -6.80
C GLU A 324 75.61 1.89 -5.94
#